data_AF-A0A1E4HXZ7-F1
#
_entry.id   AF-A0A1E4HXZ7-F1
#
_cell.length_a   1.000
_cell.length_b   1.000
_cell.length_c   1.000
_cell.angle_alpha   90.00
_cell.angle_beta   90.00
_cell.angle_gamma   90.00
#
_symmetry.space_group_name_H-M   'P 1'
#
loop_
_entity.id
_entity.type
_entity.pdbx_description
1 polymer ?
#
loop_
_entity_poly.entity_id
_entity_poly.type
_entity_poly.pdbx_seq_one_letter_code
_entity_poly.pdbx_strand_id
1 'polypeptide(L)'
;MAGGFSGWLRHNAEHYLLVDAQRKLSVKLGTAAPRPPQGAKEIFWLKIFAPVYSVLPWSLRHSIMRAMPGSHRKTWASPPALQGPAV
;
A
#
# COMPACT_ATOMS: atom_id res chain seq x y z
N MET A 1 -1.98 -16.52 -12.12
CA MET A 1 -2.88 -16.47 -10.96
C MET A 1 -2.09 -16.24 -9.67
N ALA A 2 -1.78 -14.99 -9.29
CA ALA A 2 -1.14 -14.68 -7.99
C ALA A 2 -2.18 -14.33 -6.90
N GLY A 3 -3.42 -14.81 -7.06
CA GLY A 3 -4.62 -14.33 -6.38
C GLY A 3 -4.98 -15.10 -5.11
N GLY A 4 -4.00 -15.43 -4.28
CA GLY A 4 -4.24 -16.06 -2.97
C GLY A 4 -4.49 -15.03 -1.86
N PHE A 5 -4.66 -15.53 -0.64
CA PHE A 5 -4.82 -14.74 0.59
C PHE A 5 -3.80 -13.59 0.73
N SER A 6 -2.55 -13.79 0.30
CA SER A 6 -1.50 -12.76 0.35
C SER A 6 -1.77 -11.57 -0.58
N GLY A 7 -2.31 -11.81 -1.78
CA GLY A 7 -2.71 -10.75 -2.71
C GLY A 7 -3.92 -9.97 -2.19
N TRP A 8 -4.90 -10.67 -1.63
CA TRP A 8 -6.04 -10.05 -0.95
C TRP A 8 -5.58 -9.20 0.24
N LEU A 9 -4.69 -9.74 1.09
CA LEU A 9 -4.18 -9.05 2.28
C LEU A 9 -3.42 -7.78 1.87
N ARG A 10 -2.55 -7.89 0.85
CA ARG A 10 -1.82 -6.74 0.32
C ARG A 10 -2.75 -5.65 -0.20
N HIS A 11 -3.75 -6.01 -1.01
CA HIS A 11 -4.67 -5.04 -1.60
C HIS A 11 -5.47 -4.28 -0.53
N ASN A 12 -5.98 -4.99 0.49
CA ASN A 12 -6.68 -4.34 1.61
C ASN A 12 -5.71 -3.48 2.43
N ALA A 13 -4.52 -3.98 2.75
CA ALA A 13 -3.51 -3.24 3.50
C ALA A 13 -3.12 -1.94 2.79
N GLU A 14 -2.83 -1.97 1.50
CA GLU A 14 -2.50 -0.78 0.68
C GLU A 14 -3.64 0.24 0.73
N HIS A 15 -4.88 -0.21 0.51
CA HIS A 15 -6.05 0.66 0.52
C HIS A 15 -6.23 1.39 1.86
N TYR A 16 -6.23 0.67 2.98
CA TYR A 16 -6.50 1.28 4.28
C TYR A 16 -5.31 2.09 4.83
N LEU A 17 -4.07 1.74 4.47
CA LEU A 17 -2.91 2.57 4.80
C LEU A 17 -2.95 3.91 4.05
N LEU A 18 -3.42 3.92 2.79
CA LEU A 18 -3.62 5.15 2.04
C LEU A 18 -4.73 6.01 2.65
N VAL A 19 -5.85 5.40 3.06
CA VAL A 19 -6.95 6.12 3.73
C VAL A 19 -6.48 6.75 5.05
N ASP A 20 -5.72 6.02 5.87
CA ASP A 20 -5.15 6.55 7.11
C ASP A 20 -4.15 7.70 6.84
N ALA A 21 -3.28 7.55 5.83
CA ALA A 21 -2.35 8.60 5.41
C ALA A 21 -3.09 9.86 4.93
N GLN A 22 -4.11 9.71 4.09
CA GLN A 22 -4.94 10.81 3.62
C GLN A 22 -5.64 11.51 4.80
N ARG A 23 -6.15 10.76 5.78
CA ARG A 23 -6.74 11.33 7.00
C ARG A 23 -5.73 12.13 7.82
N LYS A 24 -4.51 11.63 7.98
CA LYS A 24 -3.43 12.35 8.67
C LYS A 24 -3.06 13.64 7.94
N LEU A 25 -3.00 13.59 6.61
CA LEU A 25 -2.74 14.76 5.78
C LEU A 25 -3.88 15.76 5.84
N SER A 26 -5.14 15.32 5.85
CA SER A 26 -6.28 16.22 5.91
C SER A 26 -6.32 17.00 7.22
N VAL A 27 -5.97 16.36 8.34
CA VAL A 27 -5.83 17.03 9.64
C VAL A 27 -4.66 18.03 9.63
N LYS A 28 -3.52 17.67 9.03
CA LYS A 28 -2.34 18.55 8.96
C LYS A 28 -2.52 19.76 8.04
N LEU A 29 -3.22 19.58 6.91
CA LEU A 29 -3.37 20.58 5.86
C LEU A 29 -4.72 21.30 5.91
N GLY A 30 -5.62 20.91 6.83
CA GLY A 30 -6.97 21.47 6.93
C GLY A 30 -7.86 21.14 5.72
N THR A 31 -7.54 20.11 4.95
CA THR A 31 -8.30 19.71 3.76
C THR A 31 -9.43 18.75 4.13
N ALA A 32 -10.34 18.50 3.18
CA ALA A 32 -11.46 17.59 3.38
C ALA A 32 -10.97 16.19 3.79
N ALA A 33 -11.47 15.71 4.94
CA ALA A 33 -11.14 14.39 5.44
C ALA A 33 -11.78 13.29 4.57
N PRO A 34 -11.12 12.13 4.42
CA PRO A 34 -11.74 10.97 3.79
C PRO A 34 -12.96 10.49 4.57
N ARG A 35 -13.89 9.80 3.88
CA ARG A 35 -15.15 9.28 4.45
C ARG A 35 -14.88 8.49 5.74
N PRO A 36 -15.73 8.63 6.77
CA PRO A 36 -15.60 7.82 7.99
C PRO A 36 -15.78 6.32 7.68
N PRO A 37 -15.07 5.43 8.40
CA PRO A 37 -15.16 4.00 8.18
C PRO A 37 -16.56 3.47 8.47
N GLN A 38 -17.04 2.58 7.62
CA GLN A 38 -18.33 1.91 7.74
C GLN A 38 -18.17 0.40 7.80
N GLY A 39 -18.75 -0.19 8.84
CA GLY A 39 -18.76 -1.64 9.05
C GLY A 39 -17.51 -2.18 9.78
N ALA A 40 -17.64 -3.41 10.26
CA ALA A 40 -16.62 -4.06 11.08
C ALA A 40 -15.28 -4.25 10.36
N LYS A 41 -15.31 -4.51 9.04
CA LYS A 41 -14.10 -4.68 8.22
C LYS A 41 -13.26 -3.41 8.20
N GLU A 42 -13.86 -2.27 7.87
CA GLU A 42 -13.13 -0.99 7.79
C GLU A 42 -12.60 -0.57 9.16
N ILE A 43 -13.39 -0.79 10.21
CA ILE A 43 -12.98 -0.53 11.59
C ILE A 43 -11.75 -1.38 11.95
N PHE A 44 -11.75 -2.68 11.66
CA PHE A 44 -10.59 -3.54 11.91
C PHE A 44 -9.33 -3.00 11.21
N TRP A 45 -9.45 -2.65 9.92
CA TRP A 45 -8.29 -2.19 9.17
C TRP A 45 -7.76 -0.83 9.62
N LEU A 46 -8.65 0.14 9.88
CA LEU A 46 -8.26 1.51 10.23
C LEU A 46 -7.93 1.70 11.71
N LYS A 47 -8.62 0.98 12.62
CA LYS A 47 -8.40 1.11 14.07
C LYS A 47 -7.44 0.07 14.66
N ILE A 48 -7.23 -1.07 14.02
CA ILE A 48 -6.35 -2.14 14.55
C ILE A 48 -5.15 -2.31 13.63
N PHE A 49 -5.34 -2.67 12.37
CA PHE A 49 -4.23 -3.00 11.48
C PHE A 49 -3.31 -1.80 11.20
N ALA A 50 -3.87 -0.65 10.80
CA ALA A 50 -3.09 0.55 10.46
C ALA A 50 -2.18 1.04 11.62
N PRO A 51 -2.67 1.21 12.87
CA PRO A 51 -1.80 1.61 13.98
C PRO A 51 -0.76 0.55 14.31
N VAL A 52 -1.13 -0.74 14.33
CA VAL A 52 -0.16 -1.83 14.57
C VAL A 52 0.93 -1.79 13.50
N TYR A 53 0.57 -1.69 12.22
CA TYR A 53 1.52 -1.56 11.11
C TYR A 53 2.40 -0.30 11.20
N SER A 54 1.89 0.78 11.79
CA SER A 54 2.66 2.01 11.97
C SER A 54 3.73 1.90 13.07
N VAL A 55 3.47 1.11 14.11
CA VAL A 55 4.38 0.87 15.24
C VAL A 55 5.39 -0.26 14.92
N LEU A 56 5.13 -1.06 13.89
CA LEU A 56 6.01 -2.15 13.50
C LEU A 56 7.45 -1.67 13.23
N PRO A 57 8.47 -2.35 13.79
CA PRO A 57 9.87 -2.05 13.51
C PRO A 57 10.17 -2.15 12.01
N TRP A 58 11.08 -1.30 11.54
CA TRP A 58 11.46 -1.25 10.12
C TRP A 58 11.89 -2.60 9.57
N SER A 59 12.61 -3.41 10.35
CA SER A 59 13.05 -4.76 9.98
C SER A 59 11.87 -5.68 9.63
N LEU A 60 10.82 -5.67 10.45
CA LEU A 60 9.63 -6.48 10.24
C LEU A 60 8.82 -5.96 9.05
N ARG A 61 8.69 -4.64 8.93
CA ARG A 61 8.03 -3.99 7.79
C ARG A 61 8.72 -4.34 6.47
N HIS A 62 10.04 -4.30 6.45
CA HIS A 62 10.86 -4.65 5.29
C HIS A 62 10.78 -6.13 4.93
N SER A 63 10.78 -7.03 5.92
CA SER A 63 10.53 -8.46 5.70
C SER A 63 9.16 -8.71 5.07
N ILE A 64 8.10 -8.08 5.62
CA ILE A 64 6.73 -8.19 5.09
C ILE A 64 6.65 -7.66 3.66
N MET A 65 7.29 -6.52 3.37
CA MET A 65 7.33 -5.96 2.00
C MET A 65 8.03 -6.89 1.01
N ARG A 66 9.14 -7.53 1.41
CA ARG A 66 9.85 -8.51 0.57
C ARG A 66 9.07 -9.81 0.38
N ALA A 67 8.35 -10.25 1.41
CA ALA A 67 7.52 -11.44 1.37
C ALA A 67 6.27 -11.23 0.48
N MET A 68 5.71 -10.02 0.45
CA MET A 68 4.56 -9.71 -0.38
C MET A 68 4.94 -9.60 -1.87
N PRO A 69 4.12 -10.17 -2.78
CA PRO A 69 4.26 -9.91 -4.20
C PRO A 69 3.91 -8.44 -4.48
N GLY A 70 4.85 -7.66 -5.00
CA GLY A 70 4.65 -6.24 -5.33
C GLY A 70 5.41 -5.85 -6.59
N SER A 71 5.38 -4.56 -6.95
CA SER A 71 6.04 -4.05 -8.17
C SER A 71 7.55 -4.36 -8.20
N HIS A 72 8.18 -4.53 -7.04
CA HIS A 72 9.57 -4.98 -6.90
C HIS A 72 9.84 -6.40 -7.43
N ARG A 73 8.81 -7.22 -7.61
CA ARG A 73 8.89 -8.53 -8.28
C ARG A 73 8.37 -8.49 -9.72
N LYS A 74 7.83 -7.36 -10.16
CA LYS A 74 7.42 -7.20 -11.56
C LYS A 74 8.68 -6.90 -12.36
N THR A 75 9.07 -7.85 -13.20
CA THR A 75 9.94 -7.57 -14.34
C THR A 75 9.18 -6.64 -15.25
N TRP A 76 9.57 -5.36 -15.25
CA TRP A 76 9.14 -4.42 -16.29
C TRP A 76 9.71 -4.91 -17.62
N ALA A 77 8.96 -4.74 -18.71
CA ALA A 77 9.43 -5.12 -20.04
C ALA A 77 10.80 -4.49 -20.30
N SER A 78 11.71 -5.25 -20.92
CA SER A 78 13.03 -4.74 -21.28
C SER A 78 12.87 -3.43 -22.06
N PRO A 79 13.68 -2.39 -21.76
CA PRO A 79 13.68 -1.16 -22.52
C PRO A 79 13.79 -1.50 -24.02
N PRO A 80 13.01 -0.85 -24.90
CA PRO A 80 13.18 -1.04 -26.33
C PRO A 80 14.64 -0.75 -26.69
N ALA A 81 15.22 -1.57 -27.57
CA ALA A 81 16.58 -1.34 -28.05
C ALA A 81 16.71 0.10 -28.56
N LEU A 82 17.76 0.81 -28.15
CA LEU A 82 18.10 2.15 -28.63
C LEU A 82 18.15 2.13 -30.17
N GLN A 83 17.10 2.61 -30.82
CA GLN A 83 17.04 2.72 -32.27
C GLN A 83 17.75 4.01 -32.69
N GLY A 84 19.07 3.93 -32.80
CA GLY A 84 19.92 4.89 -33.53
C GLY A 84 19.84 6.35 -33.07
N PRO A 85 20.70 7.23 -33.63
CA PRO A 85 20.58 8.65 -33.39
C PRO A 85 19.28 9.18 -34.00
N ALA A 86 18.55 10.00 -33.24
CA ALA A 86 17.48 10.81 -33.78
C ALA A 86 18.11 11.81 -34.76
N VAL A 87 17.87 11.60 -36.06
CA VAL A 87 18.22 12.55 -37.14
C VAL A 87 17.03 13.45 -37.40
#